data_AF-A0A1Y1MPQ6-F1
#
_entry.id   AF-A0A1Y1MPQ6-F1
#
_cell.length_a   1.000
_cell.length_b   1.000
_cell.length_c   1.000
_cell.angle_alpha   90.00
_cell.angle_beta   90.00
_cell.angle_gamma   90.00
#
_symmetry.space_group_name_H-M   'P 1'
#
loop_
_entity.id
_entity.type
_entity.pdbx_description
1 polymer ?
#
loop_
_entity_poly.entity_id
_entity_poly.type
_entity_poly.pdbx_seq_one_letter_code
_entity_poly.pdbx_strand_id
1 'polypeptide(L)'
;MVKLTAELIQSSMQYINPVKDRELDLRGYKIPEIENLGATGDQFDTIDFSENDIRKLDGFPYLKRMKCLLMNNNRIVRIGTHLEEHIPNLESLILTGNHIEELADLDPLASLENLNCLSLLHNPVTAKTHYRLYLIYKLPQLRILDFRKVKLKEREEAKSLFKSRKGKELQREITNRAKTFVPGQSVATPSKRLSDHEVRKIREAIVKASSLEEVERLQHLLQLGQIPGQESQNGAFNGENGFEAMETEAGQ
;
A
#
# COMPACT_ATOMS: atom_id res chain seq x y z
N MET A 1 1.80 2.33 24.57
CA MET A 1 2.45 2.58 23.27
C MET A 1 3.58 3.55 23.54
N VAL A 2 4.82 3.17 23.25
CA VAL A 2 6.01 3.99 23.57
C VAL A 2 6.38 4.79 22.32
N LYS A 3 6.46 6.11 22.45
CA LYS A 3 6.91 6.97 21.35
C LYS A 3 8.42 6.82 21.14
N LEU A 4 8.88 6.96 19.90
CA LEU A 4 10.30 6.96 19.60
C LEU A 4 10.86 8.36 19.88
N THR A 5 11.31 8.60 21.11
CA THR A 5 11.86 9.91 21.50
C THR A 5 13.38 9.96 21.34
N ALA A 6 13.94 11.18 21.38
CA ALA A 6 15.38 11.38 21.34
C ALA A 6 16.08 10.74 22.55
N GLU A 7 15.46 10.79 23.73
CA GLU A 7 15.98 10.17 24.95
C GLU A 7 16.02 8.64 24.83
N LEU A 8 14.99 8.03 24.22
CA LEU A 8 14.98 6.60 23.95
C LEU A 8 16.14 6.22 23.02
N ILE A 9 16.34 6.96 21.93
CA ILE A 9 17.44 6.71 20.98
C ILE A 9 18.80 6.82 21.68
N GLN A 10 19.01 7.84 22.52
CA GLN A 10 20.28 8.08 23.20
C GLN A 10 20.59 7.03 24.28
N SER A 11 19.56 6.51 24.94
CA SER A 11 19.69 5.49 25.99
C SER A 11 19.68 4.05 25.47
N SER A 12 19.32 3.84 24.20
CA SER A 12 19.28 2.53 23.56
C SER A 12 20.68 1.96 23.33
N MET A 13 20.77 0.63 23.21
CA MET A 13 22.04 -0.06 23.03
C MET A 13 22.63 0.27 21.65
N GLN A 14 23.92 0.59 21.65
CA GLN A 14 24.69 0.93 20.45
C GLN A 14 25.98 0.12 20.45
N TYR A 15 26.27 -0.57 19.36
CA TYR A 15 27.43 -1.45 19.28
C TYR A 15 27.91 -1.66 17.85
N ILE A 16 29.04 -2.32 17.69
CA ILE A 16 29.52 -2.81 16.39
C ILE A 16 29.02 -4.23 16.21
N ASN A 17 28.19 -4.46 15.19
CA ASN A 17 27.58 -5.76 14.94
C ASN A 17 28.58 -6.74 14.26
N PRO A 18 28.22 -8.03 14.06
CA PRO A 18 29.13 -9.02 13.48
C PRO A 18 29.61 -8.73 12.06
N VAL A 19 28.90 -7.90 11.29
CA VAL A 19 29.31 -7.46 9.95
C VAL A 19 30.15 -6.18 9.98
N LYS A 20 30.51 -5.71 11.18
CA LYS A 20 31.33 -4.52 11.47
C LYS A 20 30.64 -3.19 11.19
N ASP A 21 29.31 -3.20 11.15
CA ASP A 21 28.49 -1.99 11.04
C ASP A 21 28.20 -1.42 12.42
N ARG A 22 28.10 -0.09 12.52
CA ARG A 22 27.59 0.54 13.74
C ARG A 22 26.07 0.39 13.77
N GLU A 23 25.58 -0.32 14.79
CA GLU A 23 24.18 -0.68 14.93
C GLU A 23 23.52 0.03 16.12
N LEU A 24 22.31 0.52 15.91
CA LEU A 24 21.40 0.99 16.94
C LEU A 24 20.30 -0.05 17.15
N ASP A 25 20.17 -0.56 18.38
CA ASP A 25 19.15 -1.54 18.76
C ASP A 25 17.93 -0.83 19.35
N LEU A 26 16.82 -0.87 18.63
CA LEU A 26 15.50 -0.37 19.03
C LEU A 26 14.48 -1.51 19.14
N ARG A 27 14.93 -2.74 19.43
CA ARG A 27 14.04 -3.90 19.50
C ARG A 27 13.08 -3.85 20.68
N GLY A 28 11.85 -4.34 20.49
CA GLY A 28 10.96 -4.68 21.60
C GLY A 28 10.33 -3.51 22.36
N TYR A 29 10.47 -2.27 21.89
CA TYR A 29 9.97 -1.08 22.59
C TYR A 29 8.48 -0.80 22.35
N LYS A 30 7.79 -1.57 21.50
CA LYS A 30 6.38 -1.32 21.09
C LYS A 30 6.21 0.06 20.45
N ILE A 31 7.19 0.44 19.63
CA ILE A 31 7.21 1.68 18.86
C ILE A 31 6.12 1.59 17.78
N PRO A 32 5.18 2.55 17.70
CA PRO A 32 4.11 2.51 16.71
C PRO A 32 4.48 3.14 15.36
N GLU A 33 5.41 4.08 15.38
CA GLU A 33 5.75 4.95 14.26
C GLU A 33 7.23 5.34 14.35
N ILE A 34 7.87 5.47 13.20
CA ILE A 34 9.25 5.96 13.10
C ILE A 34 9.20 7.49 13.13
N GLU A 35 9.86 8.07 14.11
CA GLU A 35 9.95 9.52 14.32
C GLU A 35 11.26 9.86 15.03
N ASN A 36 11.65 11.14 15.05
CA ASN A 36 12.79 11.66 15.82
C ASN A 36 14.16 11.00 15.55
N LEU A 37 14.31 10.26 14.45
CA LEU A 37 15.59 9.65 14.06
C LEU A 37 16.70 10.67 13.76
N GLY A 38 16.40 11.97 13.70
CA GLY A 38 17.42 13.02 13.62
C GLY A 38 18.35 13.02 14.84
N ALA A 39 17.87 12.53 15.99
CA ALA A 39 18.66 12.37 17.21
C ALA A 39 19.81 11.35 17.05
N THR A 40 19.78 10.49 16.03
CA THR A 40 20.87 9.56 15.72
C THR A 40 22.11 10.25 15.15
N GLY A 41 21.97 11.47 14.63
CA GLY A 41 23.07 12.22 13.99
C GLY A 41 23.68 11.53 12.77
N ASP A 42 22.92 10.67 12.06
CA ASP A 42 23.38 9.90 10.89
C ASP A 42 24.64 9.05 11.16
N GLN A 43 24.76 8.53 12.38
CA GLN A 43 25.97 7.84 12.81
C GLN A 43 25.94 6.32 12.61
N PHE A 44 24.78 5.73 12.29
CA PHE A 44 24.58 4.29 12.23
C PHE A 44 24.52 3.77 10.80
N ASP A 45 25.14 2.63 10.57
CA ASP A 45 25.04 1.88 9.31
C ASP A 45 23.81 0.95 9.34
N THR A 46 23.46 0.42 10.51
CA THR A 46 22.30 -0.46 10.73
C THR A 46 21.40 0.09 11.83
N ILE A 47 20.08 0.05 11.62
CA ILE A 47 19.10 0.27 12.69
C ILE A 47 18.19 -0.96 12.77
N ASP A 48 18.03 -1.48 13.98
CA ASP A 48 17.16 -2.63 14.24
C ASP A 48 15.88 -2.21 14.98
N PHE A 49 14.76 -2.30 14.28
CA PHE A 49 13.41 -2.04 14.77
C PHE A 49 12.59 -3.32 14.98
N SER A 50 13.23 -4.49 15.06
CA SER A 50 12.51 -5.76 15.17
C SER A 50 11.64 -5.83 16.44
N GLU A 51 10.54 -6.58 16.41
CA GLU A 51 9.63 -6.75 17.56
C GLU A 51 8.97 -5.44 18.02
N ASN A 52 8.53 -4.59 17.08
CA ASN A 52 7.80 -3.36 17.36
C ASN A 52 6.39 -3.37 16.73
N ASP A 53 5.65 -2.28 16.88
CA ASP A 53 4.27 -2.13 16.40
C ASP A 53 4.17 -1.20 15.18
N ILE A 54 5.26 -1.03 14.43
CA ILE A 54 5.36 -0.05 13.33
C ILE A 54 4.45 -0.45 12.18
N ARG A 55 3.60 0.49 11.72
CA ARG A 55 2.62 0.23 10.65
C ARG A 55 2.99 0.75 9.27
N LYS A 56 3.88 1.74 9.20
CA LYS A 56 4.29 2.38 7.96
C LYS A 56 5.81 2.52 7.94
N LEU A 57 6.42 2.11 6.84
CA LEU A 57 7.84 2.36 6.59
C LEU A 57 7.99 3.77 5.99
N ASP A 58 8.15 4.78 6.83
CA ASP A 58 8.24 6.21 6.50
C ASP A 58 8.81 6.98 7.72
N GLY A 59 8.83 8.31 7.71
CA GLY A 59 9.17 9.14 8.88
C GLY A 59 10.68 9.29 9.12
N PHE A 60 11.49 8.94 8.13
CA PHE A 60 12.94 9.07 8.19
C PHE A 60 13.38 10.52 7.90
N PRO A 61 14.35 11.06 8.66
CA PRO A 61 15.11 12.22 8.23
C PRO A 61 16.12 11.80 7.14
N TYR A 62 16.91 12.75 6.64
CA TYR A 62 18.04 12.44 5.77
C TYR A 62 19.13 11.68 6.53
N LEU A 63 19.24 10.37 6.30
CA LEU A 63 20.24 9.45 6.87
C LEU A 63 21.08 8.87 5.72
N LYS A 64 22.19 9.53 5.40
CA LYS A 64 23.07 9.15 4.29
C LYS A 64 23.88 7.90 4.62
N ARG A 65 24.20 7.68 5.90
CA ARG A 65 25.07 6.56 6.31
C ARG A 65 24.32 5.23 6.37
N MET A 66 23.02 5.26 6.66
CA MET A 66 22.24 4.04 6.89
C MET A 66 22.18 3.15 5.64
N LYS A 67 22.55 1.89 5.81
CA LYS A 67 22.60 0.85 4.76
C LYS A 67 21.68 -0.32 5.04
N CYS A 68 21.46 -0.66 6.30
CA CYS A 68 20.64 -1.81 6.68
C CYS A 68 19.52 -1.41 7.64
N LEU A 69 18.32 -1.89 7.33
CA LEU A 69 17.16 -1.73 8.19
C LEU A 69 16.52 -3.09 8.47
N LEU A 70 16.49 -3.44 9.76
CA LEU A 70 15.87 -4.66 10.25
C LEU A 70 14.50 -4.31 10.84
N MET A 71 13.43 -4.82 10.22
CA MET A 71 12.04 -4.52 10.57
C MET A 71 11.27 -5.80 10.88
N ASN A 72 11.93 -6.82 11.42
CA ASN A 72 11.29 -8.12 11.64
C ASN A 72 10.13 -8.00 12.63
N ASN A 73 9.06 -8.78 12.42
CA ASN A 73 7.95 -8.89 13.37
C ASN A 73 7.37 -7.51 13.76
N ASN A 74 6.97 -6.76 12.74
CA ASN A 74 6.28 -5.48 12.87
C ASN A 74 4.87 -5.57 12.26
N ARG A 75 4.18 -4.44 12.14
CA ARG A 75 2.81 -4.35 11.59
C ARG A 75 2.76 -3.59 10.28
N ILE A 76 3.85 -3.60 9.51
CA ILE A 76 3.98 -2.77 8.31
C ILE A 76 2.96 -3.23 7.28
N VAL A 77 2.07 -2.31 6.89
CA VAL A 77 1.06 -2.50 5.85
C VAL A 77 1.35 -1.62 4.63
N ARG A 78 2.16 -0.57 4.77
CA ARG A 78 2.43 0.40 3.71
C ARG A 78 3.87 0.90 3.74
N ILE A 79 4.39 1.17 2.56
CA ILE A 79 5.71 1.77 2.34
C ILE A 79 5.51 3.21 1.88
N GLY A 80 6.26 4.15 2.48
CA GLY A 80 6.26 5.55 2.10
C GLY A 80 6.76 5.75 0.68
N THR A 81 6.23 6.77 0.01
CA THR A 81 6.81 7.28 -1.25
C THR A 81 8.01 8.16 -0.94
N HIS A 82 8.94 8.31 -1.89
CA HIS A 82 10.09 9.21 -1.76
C HIS A 82 11.12 8.83 -0.67
N LEU A 83 11.22 7.54 -0.34
CA LEU A 83 12.22 7.06 0.64
C LEU A 83 13.66 7.36 0.19
N GLU A 84 13.92 7.46 -1.11
CA GLU A 84 15.20 7.83 -1.69
C GLU A 84 15.69 9.22 -1.27
N GLU A 85 14.77 10.14 -0.94
CA GLU A 85 15.11 11.49 -0.47
C GLU A 85 15.62 11.49 0.97
N HIS A 86 15.31 10.43 1.73
CA HIS A 86 15.63 10.32 3.16
C HIS A 86 16.71 9.29 3.43
N ILE A 87 16.68 8.12 2.78
CA ILE A 87 17.57 6.99 3.04
C ILE A 87 18.24 6.50 1.74
N PRO A 88 18.99 7.38 1.04
CA PRO A 88 19.44 7.15 -0.34
C PRO A 88 20.39 5.95 -0.52
N ASN A 89 21.09 5.56 0.55
CA ASN A 89 22.10 4.50 0.51
C ASN A 89 21.60 3.19 1.16
N LEU A 90 20.28 3.02 1.32
CA LEU A 90 19.74 1.77 1.84
C LEU A 90 20.07 0.61 0.89
N GLU A 91 20.79 -0.38 1.41
CA GLU A 91 21.24 -1.57 0.67
C GLU A 91 20.43 -2.82 1.04
N SER A 92 20.04 -2.96 2.31
CA SER A 92 19.37 -4.13 2.86
C SER A 92 18.13 -3.77 3.66
N LEU A 93 16.98 -4.31 3.28
CA LEU A 93 15.70 -4.12 3.95
C LEU A 93 15.08 -5.47 4.32
N ILE A 94 14.95 -5.75 5.61
CA ILE A 94 14.40 -7.02 6.11
C ILE A 94 13.03 -6.76 6.73
N LEU A 95 11.97 -7.15 6.02
CA LEU A 95 10.56 -6.96 6.38
C LEU A 95 9.89 -8.27 6.79
N THR A 96 10.65 -9.25 7.26
CA THR A 96 10.11 -10.57 7.64
C THR A 96 9.03 -10.45 8.72
N GLY A 97 7.91 -11.15 8.57
CA GLY A 97 6.84 -11.15 9.59
C GLY A 97 6.10 -9.81 9.70
N ASN A 98 5.72 -9.23 8.55
CA ASN A 98 4.91 -8.01 8.47
C ASN A 98 3.56 -8.29 7.78
N HIS A 99 2.79 -7.23 7.51
CA HIS A 99 1.42 -7.29 7.02
C HIS A 99 1.25 -6.65 5.64
N ILE A 100 2.27 -6.75 4.78
CA ILE A 100 2.18 -6.24 3.41
C ILE A 100 1.33 -7.21 2.60
N GLU A 101 0.25 -6.71 2.00
CA GLU A 101 -0.77 -7.53 1.37
C GLU A 101 -0.69 -7.51 -0.16
N GLU A 102 -0.59 -6.33 -0.78
CA GLU A 102 -0.65 -6.21 -2.24
C GLU A 102 0.72 -5.97 -2.86
N LEU A 103 0.90 -6.47 -4.09
CA LEU A 103 2.16 -6.32 -4.83
C LEU A 103 2.50 -4.85 -5.12
N ALA A 104 1.49 -4.02 -5.36
CA ALA A 104 1.68 -2.59 -5.62
C ALA A 104 2.10 -1.80 -4.37
N ASP A 105 1.91 -2.33 -3.16
CA ASP A 105 2.38 -1.68 -1.93
C ASP A 105 3.93 -1.64 -1.85
N LEU A 106 4.58 -2.48 -2.66
CA LEU A 106 6.04 -2.59 -2.77
C LEU A 106 6.63 -1.71 -3.88
N ASP A 107 5.79 -1.11 -4.74
CA ASP A 107 6.23 -0.23 -5.83
C ASP A 107 7.11 0.95 -5.37
N PRO A 108 6.87 1.59 -4.20
CA PRO A 108 7.72 2.67 -3.73
C PRO A 108 9.19 2.26 -3.51
N LEU A 109 9.49 0.98 -3.30
CA LEU A 109 10.88 0.51 -3.16
C LEU A 109 11.70 0.65 -4.45
N ALA A 110 11.04 0.85 -5.60
CA ALA A 110 11.72 0.99 -6.88
C ALA A 110 12.63 2.22 -6.97
N SER A 111 12.36 3.25 -6.17
CA SER A 111 13.19 4.46 -6.12
C SER A 111 14.50 4.29 -5.34
N LEU A 112 14.61 3.26 -4.50
CA LEU A 112 15.83 2.97 -3.74
C LEU A 112 16.85 2.26 -4.63
N GLU A 113 17.67 3.03 -5.35
CA GLU A 113 18.61 2.51 -6.36
C GLU A 113 19.67 1.54 -5.79
N ASN A 114 20.06 1.74 -4.52
CA ASN A 114 21.08 0.91 -3.85
C ASN A 114 20.52 -0.36 -3.20
N LEU A 115 19.19 -0.52 -3.14
CA LEU A 115 18.54 -1.63 -2.46
C LEU A 115 18.85 -2.95 -3.20
N ASN A 116 19.70 -3.78 -2.62
CA ASN A 116 20.17 -5.01 -3.24
C ASN A 116 19.70 -6.28 -2.51
N CYS A 117 19.30 -6.17 -1.24
CA CYS A 117 18.78 -7.28 -0.44
C CYS A 117 17.41 -6.93 0.15
N LEU A 118 16.39 -7.74 -0.17
CA LEU A 118 15.04 -7.60 0.36
C LEU A 118 14.55 -8.96 0.89
N SER A 119 13.97 -8.96 2.09
CA SER A 119 13.21 -10.11 2.60
C SER A 119 11.80 -9.68 2.95
N LEU A 120 10.81 -10.38 2.42
CA LEU A 120 9.38 -10.21 2.69
C LEU A 120 8.76 -11.52 3.20
N LEU A 121 9.58 -12.49 3.60
CA LEU A 121 9.12 -13.76 4.17
C LEU A 121 8.07 -13.52 5.27
N HIS A 122 7.09 -14.39 5.35
CA HIS A 122 5.98 -14.26 6.31
C HIS A 122 5.17 -12.96 6.18
N ASN A 123 5.04 -12.41 4.97
CA ASN A 123 4.02 -11.42 4.62
C ASN A 123 2.95 -12.04 3.70
N PRO A 124 1.67 -11.63 3.80
CA PRO A 124 0.61 -12.12 2.91
C PRO A 124 0.92 -11.97 1.41
N VAL A 125 1.62 -10.90 1.01
CA VAL A 125 2.03 -10.64 -0.38
C VAL A 125 2.83 -11.78 -1.01
N THR A 126 3.55 -12.57 -0.21
CA THR A 126 4.37 -13.70 -0.70
C THR A 126 3.55 -14.83 -1.34
N ALA A 127 2.26 -14.94 -1.00
CA ALA A 127 1.34 -15.92 -1.56
C ALA A 127 0.71 -15.47 -2.89
N LYS A 128 0.91 -14.22 -3.31
CA LYS A 128 0.30 -13.67 -4.53
C LYS A 128 0.93 -14.28 -5.79
N THR A 129 0.10 -14.52 -6.80
CA THR A 129 0.56 -15.01 -8.11
C THR A 129 1.60 -14.07 -8.71
N HIS A 130 2.67 -14.64 -9.27
CA HIS A 130 3.79 -13.91 -9.86
C HIS A 130 4.58 -13.00 -8.90
N TYR A 131 4.38 -13.10 -7.57
CA TYR A 131 5.07 -12.29 -6.56
C TYR A 131 6.56 -12.08 -6.84
N ARG A 132 7.31 -13.18 -6.98
CA ARG A 132 8.76 -13.13 -7.18
C ARG A 132 9.16 -12.47 -8.50
N LEU A 133 8.50 -12.84 -9.60
CA LEU A 133 8.80 -12.27 -10.92
C LEU A 133 8.40 -10.78 -10.99
N TYR A 134 7.31 -10.40 -10.33
CA TYR A 134 6.85 -9.01 -10.26
C TYR A 134 7.91 -8.13 -9.60
N LEU A 135 8.42 -8.54 -8.43
CA LEU A 135 9.47 -7.80 -7.73
C LEU A 135 10.78 -7.77 -8.52
N ILE A 136 11.19 -8.88 -9.14
CA ILE A 136 12.39 -8.90 -9.99
C ILE A 136 12.25 -7.92 -11.17
N TYR A 137 11.06 -7.79 -11.73
CA TYR A 137 10.79 -6.85 -12.82
C TYR A 137 10.76 -5.39 -12.36
N LYS A 138 10.09 -5.11 -11.23
CA LYS A 138 9.89 -3.75 -10.70
C LYS A 138 11.11 -3.20 -9.97
N LEU A 139 11.90 -4.08 -9.36
CA LEU A 139 13.11 -3.76 -8.58
C LEU A 139 14.33 -4.42 -9.25
N PRO A 140 14.77 -3.95 -10.44
CA PRO A 140 15.87 -4.56 -11.17
C PRO A 140 17.21 -4.53 -10.41
N GLN A 141 17.39 -3.61 -9.46
CA GLN A 141 18.57 -3.47 -8.62
C GLN A 141 18.76 -4.64 -7.62
N LEU A 142 17.68 -5.35 -7.27
CA LEU A 142 17.74 -6.43 -6.27
C LEU A 142 18.66 -7.58 -6.71
N ARG A 143 19.55 -8.00 -5.83
CA ARG A 143 20.44 -9.16 -6.00
C ARG A 143 19.96 -10.37 -5.22
N ILE A 144 19.38 -10.14 -4.05
CA ILE A 144 18.87 -11.17 -3.14
C ILE A 144 17.43 -10.81 -2.77
N LEU A 145 16.52 -11.77 -2.98
CA LEU A 145 15.12 -11.67 -2.58
C LEU A 145 14.75 -12.91 -1.78
N ASP A 146 14.25 -12.71 -0.56
CA ASP A 146 13.87 -13.76 0.39
C ASP A 146 15.03 -14.74 0.65
N PHE A 147 16.22 -14.18 0.87
CA PHE A 147 17.48 -14.90 1.06
C PHE A 147 17.88 -15.82 -0.11
N ARG A 148 17.26 -15.63 -1.29
CA ARG A 148 17.58 -16.34 -2.52
C ARG A 148 18.12 -15.38 -3.57
N LYS A 149 19.29 -15.71 -4.13
CA LYS A 149 19.89 -14.94 -5.23
C LYS A 149 18.93 -14.86 -6.42
N VAL A 150 18.77 -13.66 -6.97
CA VAL A 150 18.03 -13.40 -8.21
C VAL A 150 18.90 -13.85 -9.39
N LYS A 151 18.45 -14.85 -10.14
CA LYS A 151 19.18 -15.40 -11.29
C LYS A 151 18.83 -14.66 -12.58
N LEU A 152 19.75 -14.69 -13.55
CA LEU A 152 19.53 -14.06 -14.86
C LEU A 152 18.29 -14.62 -15.58
N LYS A 153 18.09 -15.95 -15.52
CA LYS A 153 16.91 -16.61 -16.08
C LYS A 153 15.60 -16.02 -15.56
N GLU A 154 15.51 -15.78 -14.25
CA GLU A 154 14.31 -15.18 -13.63
C GLU A 154 14.10 -13.74 -14.12
N ARG A 155 15.17 -12.99 -14.36
CA ARG A 155 15.09 -11.63 -14.93
C ARG A 155 14.55 -11.64 -16.35
N GLU A 156 15.01 -12.57 -17.18
CA GLU A 156 14.55 -12.73 -18.55
C GLU A 156 13.08 -13.15 -18.60
N GLU A 157 12.70 -14.12 -17.76
CA GLU A 157 11.31 -14.57 -17.59
C GLU A 157 10.40 -13.42 -17.14
N ALA A 158 10.79 -12.69 -16.10
CA ALA A 158 10.06 -11.52 -15.61
C ALA A 158 9.91 -10.43 -16.68
N LYS A 159 10.99 -10.13 -17.40
CA LYS A 159 11.00 -9.15 -18.50
C LYS A 159 10.08 -9.59 -19.65
N SER A 160 10.13 -10.86 -20.04
CA SER A 160 9.27 -11.42 -21.08
C SER A 160 7.79 -11.32 -20.70
N LEU A 161 7.46 -11.73 -19.48
CA LEU A 161 6.10 -11.71 -18.96
C LEU A 161 5.55 -10.28 -18.91
N PHE A 162 6.22 -9.37 -18.21
CA PHE A 162 5.68 -8.04 -17.90
C PHE A 162 5.85 -7.01 -19.03
N LYS A 163 6.69 -7.27 -20.05
CA LYS A 163 6.71 -6.43 -21.26
C LYS A 163 5.63 -6.81 -22.29
N SER A 164 5.11 -8.04 -22.23
CA SER A 164 4.03 -8.49 -23.10
C SER A 164 2.74 -7.67 -22.89
N ARG A 165 1.83 -7.68 -23.87
CA ARG A 165 0.51 -7.03 -23.73
C ARG A 165 -0.25 -7.54 -22.50
N LYS A 166 -0.28 -8.87 -22.30
CA LYS A 166 -0.90 -9.53 -21.14
C LYS A 166 -0.25 -9.09 -19.83
N GLY A 167 1.08 -8.97 -19.79
CA GLY A 167 1.81 -8.50 -18.61
C GLY A 167 1.54 -7.03 -18.25
N LYS A 168 1.28 -6.18 -19.23
CA LYS A 168 0.84 -4.79 -18.99
C LYS A 168 -0.57 -4.73 -18.41
N GLU A 169 -1.47 -5.60 -18.88
CA GLU A 169 -2.82 -5.75 -18.32
C GLU A 169 -2.77 -6.25 -16.87
N LEU A 170 -1.94 -7.27 -16.60
CA LEU A 170 -1.70 -7.79 -15.24
C LEU A 170 -1.16 -6.72 -14.29
N GLN A 171 -0.20 -5.89 -14.73
CA GLN A 171 0.32 -4.77 -13.92
C GLN A 171 -0.78 -3.77 -13.56
N ARG A 172 -1.65 -3.42 -14.52
CA ARG A 172 -2.79 -2.52 -14.26
C ARG A 172 -3.76 -3.13 -13.26
N GLU A 173 -4.04 -4.43 -13.37
CA GLU A 173 -4.91 -5.13 -12.43
C GLU A 173 -4.32 -5.13 -11.01
N ILE A 174 -3.03 -5.42 -10.87
CA ILE A 174 -2.31 -5.36 -9.59
C ILE A 174 -2.43 -3.96 -8.97
N THR A 175 -2.17 -2.91 -9.75
CA THR A 175 -2.28 -1.52 -9.27
C THR A 175 -3.73 -1.15 -8.89
N ASN A 176 -4.72 -1.68 -9.59
CA ASN A 176 -6.14 -1.40 -9.29
C ASN A 176 -6.60 -2.11 -8.02
N ARG A 177 -6.17 -3.35 -7.77
CA ARG A 177 -6.50 -4.10 -6.55
C ARG A 177 -6.04 -3.38 -5.28
N ALA A 178 -4.84 -2.79 -5.31
CA ALA A 178 -4.34 -2.01 -4.16
C ALA A 178 -5.18 -0.75 -3.87
N LYS A 179 -5.82 -0.14 -4.88
CA LYS A 179 -6.68 1.05 -4.69
C LYS A 179 -8.03 0.73 -4.08
N THR A 180 -8.53 -0.50 -4.25
CA THR A 180 -9.81 -0.94 -3.69
C THR A 180 -9.77 -1.26 -2.19
N PHE A 181 -8.57 -1.35 -1.59
CA PHE A 181 -8.39 -1.61 -0.17
C PHE A 181 -7.96 -0.34 0.60
N VAL A 182 -8.92 0.56 0.82
CA VAL A 182 -8.78 1.67 1.77
C VAL A 182 -9.76 1.43 2.91
N PRO A 183 -9.29 0.92 4.07
CA PRO A 183 -10.15 0.72 5.24
C PRO A 183 -10.81 2.04 5.66
N GLY A 184 -12.14 2.09 5.65
CA GLY A 184 -12.92 3.28 6.04
C GLY A 184 -13.42 4.16 4.89
N GLN A 185 -13.09 3.86 3.63
CA GLN A 185 -13.86 4.40 2.51
C GLN A 185 -15.06 3.49 2.24
N SER A 186 -16.27 4.06 2.30
CA SER A 186 -17.47 3.46 1.74
C SER A 186 -17.12 2.89 0.37
N VAL A 187 -17.52 1.64 0.10
CA VAL A 187 -17.40 0.99 -1.21
C VAL A 187 -17.75 2.03 -2.28
N ALA A 188 -16.75 2.58 -2.94
CA ALA A 188 -16.99 3.41 -4.09
C ALA A 188 -17.49 2.43 -5.15
N THR A 189 -18.82 2.33 -5.26
CA THR A 189 -19.45 1.94 -6.52
C THR A 189 -18.65 2.65 -7.61
N PRO A 190 -18.20 1.94 -8.66
CA PRO A 190 -17.28 2.50 -9.64
C PRO A 190 -17.89 3.81 -10.13
N SER A 191 -17.33 4.93 -9.66
CA SER A 191 -17.78 6.25 -10.07
C SER A 191 -17.35 6.32 -11.52
N LYS A 192 -18.31 6.04 -12.40
CA LYS A 192 -18.18 6.15 -13.83
C LYS A 192 -17.76 7.61 -14.02
N ARG A 193 -16.47 7.85 -14.27
CA ARG A 193 -16.00 9.19 -14.64
C ARG A 193 -16.81 9.57 -15.87
N LEU A 194 -17.71 10.53 -15.69
CA LEU A 194 -18.55 11.03 -16.78
C LEU A 194 -17.62 11.52 -17.89
N SER A 195 -17.89 11.05 -19.10
CA SER A 195 -17.17 11.51 -20.29
C SER A 195 -17.42 13.00 -20.50
N ASP A 196 -16.48 13.69 -21.15
CA ASP A 196 -16.59 15.14 -21.42
C ASP A 196 -17.90 15.51 -22.15
N HIS A 197 -18.45 14.58 -22.94
CA HIS A 197 -19.73 14.73 -23.61
C HIS A 197 -20.93 14.69 -22.65
N GLU A 198 -20.89 13.83 -21.63
CA GLU A 198 -21.94 13.73 -20.61
C GLU A 198 -21.95 14.96 -19.70
N VAL A 199 -20.76 15.47 -19.34
CA VAL A 199 -20.62 16.72 -18.57
C VAL A 199 -21.19 17.92 -19.34
N ARG A 200 -20.99 17.97 -20.67
CA ARG A 200 -21.59 19.02 -21.52
C ARG A 200 -23.11 18.97 -21.52
N LYS A 201 -23.72 17.79 -21.67
CA LYS A 201 -25.18 17.64 -21.61
C LYS A 201 -25.77 18.10 -20.28
N ILE A 202 -25.12 17.79 -19.16
CA ILE A 202 -25.59 18.22 -17.84
C ILE A 202 -25.48 19.75 -17.70
N ARG A 203 -24.39 20.35 -18.17
CA ARG A 203 -24.23 21.81 -18.19
C ARG A 203 -25.30 22.50 -19.03
N GLU A 204 -25.61 21.96 -20.20
CA GLU A 204 -26.69 22.48 -21.05
C GLU A 204 -28.08 22.35 -20.40
N ALA A 205 -28.33 21.25 -19.67
CA ALA A 205 -29.57 21.05 -18.94
C ALA A 205 -29.72 22.07 -17.79
N ILE A 206 -28.64 22.36 -17.06
CA ILE A 206 -28.63 23.39 -15.99
C ILE A 206 -28.95 24.77 -16.57
N VAL A 207 -28.39 25.12 -17.73
CA VAL A 207 -28.64 26.43 -18.38
C VAL A 207 -30.08 26.55 -18.88
N LYS A 208 -30.74 25.43 -19.25
CA LYS A 208 -32.12 25.40 -19.73
C LYS A 208 -33.17 25.25 -18.62
N ALA A 209 -32.76 24.98 -17.38
CA ALA A 209 -33.67 24.80 -16.26
C ALA A 209 -34.44 26.10 -15.96
N SER A 210 -35.77 25.99 -15.85
CA SER A 210 -36.67 27.12 -15.63
C SER A 210 -37.04 27.35 -14.16
N SER A 211 -36.58 26.49 -13.25
CA SER A 211 -36.81 26.60 -11.80
C SER A 211 -35.53 26.35 -11.01
N LEU A 212 -35.44 26.98 -9.83
CA LEU A 212 -34.32 26.83 -8.92
C LEU A 212 -34.18 25.38 -8.41
N GLU A 213 -35.32 24.73 -8.16
CA GLU A 213 -35.41 23.33 -7.73
C GLU A 213 -34.82 22.37 -8.77
N GLU A 214 -35.03 22.63 -10.07
CA GLU A 214 -34.48 21.80 -11.14
C GLU A 214 -32.96 22.01 -11.28
N VAL A 215 -32.48 23.24 -11.06
CA VAL A 215 -31.03 23.53 -11.01
C VAL A 215 -30.36 22.77 -9.86
N GLU A 216 -30.95 22.80 -8.66
CA GLU A 216 -30.42 22.08 -7.49
C GLU A 216 -30.40 20.56 -7.72
N ARG A 217 -31.47 20.01 -8.30
CA ARG A 217 -31.53 18.58 -8.67
C ARG A 217 -30.43 18.19 -9.66
N LEU A 218 -30.22 18.99 -10.71
CA LEU A 218 -29.19 18.72 -11.73
C LEU A 218 -27.76 18.89 -11.19
N GLN A 219 -27.55 19.85 -10.28
CA GLN A 219 -26.27 20.01 -9.57
C GLN A 219 -25.96 18.80 -8.66
N HIS A 220 -26.98 18.31 -7.95
CA HIS A 220 -26.85 17.13 -7.11
C HIS A 220 -26.55 15.87 -7.96
N LEU A 221 -27.20 15.69 -9.11
CA LEU A 221 -26.90 14.60 -10.05
C LEU A 221 -25.48 14.67 -10.61
N LEU A 222 -24.94 15.87 -10.87
CA LEU A 222 -23.56 16.06 -11.31
C LEU A 222 -22.56 15.66 -10.21
N GLN A 223 -22.83 16.00 -8.95
CA GLN A 223 -22.00 15.58 -7.81
C GLN A 223 -22.03 14.06 -7.60
N LEU A 224 -23.17 13.42 -7.87
CA LEU A 224 -23.35 11.97 -7.78
C LEU A 224 -22.88 11.21 -9.03
N GLY A 225 -22.48 11.90 -10.11
CA GLY A 225 -22.04 11.27 -11.35
C GLY A 225 -23.15 10.55 -12.13
N GLN A 226 -24.41 10.97 -11.98
CA GLN A 226 -25.57 10.37 -12.67
C GLN A 226 -26.05 11.27 -13.81
N ILE A 227 -26.53 10.65 -14.90
CA ILE A 227 -26.99 11.35 -16.10
C ILE A 227 -28.50 11.60 -15.99
N PRO A 228 -28.98 12.85 -16.18
CA PRO A 228 -30.40 13.17 -16.23
C PRO A 228 -31.09 12.41 -17.38
N GLY A 229 -32.16 11.67 -17.08
CA GLY A 229 -32.96 10.95 -18.08
C GLY A 229 -32.61 9.48 -18.31
N GLN A 230 -31.76 8.87 -17.49
CA GLN A 230 -31.45 7.42 -17.53
C GLN A 230 -32.22 6.59 -16.48
N GLU A 231 -33.24 7.14 -15.84
CA GLU A 231 -34.16 6.42 -14.95
C GLU A 231 -35.21 5.66 -15.76
N SER A 232 -34.81 4.55 -16.39
CA SER A 232 -35.69 3.42 -16.77
C SER A 232 -34.88 2.41 -17.57
N GLN A 233 -34.39 1.34 -16.94
CA GLN A 233 -34.33 -0.01 -17.53
C GLN A 233 -33.77 -1.13 -16.64
N ASN A 234 -33.46 -0.93 -15.36
CA ASN A 234 -33.07 -2.04 -14.46
C ASN A 234 -34.06 -2.23 -13.30
N GLY A 235 -35.35 -2.37 -13.64
CA GLY A 235 -36.41 -2.75 -12.72
C GLY A 235 -37.29 -3.84 -13.32
N ALA A 236 -36.74 -5.04 -13.48
CA ALA A 236 -37.52 -6.26 -13.74
C ALA A 236 -36.71 -7.49 -13.31
N PHE A 237 -36.81 -7.88 -12.05
CA PHE A 237 -36.71 -9.29 -11.67
C PHE A 237 -37.77 -9.58 -10.60
N ASN A 238 -38.50 -10.66 -10.89
CA ASN A 238 -39.81 -11.08 -10.40
C ASN A 238 -40.02 -11.15 -8.89
N GLY A 239 -41.30 -11.04 -8.53
CA GLY A 239 -41.81 -11.31 -7.19
C GLY A 239 -42.04 -12.80 -6.89
N GLU A 240 -42.59 -12.99 -5.68
CA GLU A 240 -43.28 -14.17 -5.14
C GLU A 240 -42.43 -15.26 -4.47
N ASN A 241 -42.38 -15.18 -3.14
CA ASN A 241 -42.65 -16.23 -2.13
C ASN A 241 -42.62 -15.49 -0.77
N GLY A 242 -43.63 -15.39 0.09
CA GLY A 242 -44.79 -16.25 0.34
C GLY A 242 -44.57 -16.99 1.67
N PHE A 243 -45.22 -16.51 2.77
CA PHE A 243 -45.48 -17.20 4.05
C PHE A 243 -44.25 -17.48 4.96
N GLU A 244 -44.26 -17.47 6.30
CA GLU A 244 -45.26 -17.37 7.37
C GLU A 244 -44.48 -17.08 8.68
N ALA A 245 -44.95 -16.20 9.57
CA ALA A 245 -44.37 -16.03 10.90
C ALA A 245 -45.17 -16.89 11.88
N MET A 246 -44.53 -17.93 12.43
CA MET A 246 -45.12 -18.79 13.46
C MET A 246 -44.71 -18.27 14.84
N GLU A 247 -45.66 -17.66 15.54
CA GLU A 247 -45.65 -17.57 17.00
C GLU A 247 -45.77 -18.99 17.58
N THR A 248 -44.94 -19.33 18.57
CA THR A 248 -45.31 -20.35 19.56
C THR A 248 -44.92 -19.86 20.96
N GLU A 249 -45.95 -19.55 21.72
CA GLU A 249 -45.96 -19.60 23.18
C GLU A 249 -45.61 -21.02 23.64
N ALA A 250 -44.84 -21.12 24.72
CA ALA A 250 -44.82 -22.33 25.55
C ALA A 250 -44.84 -21.88 27.02
N GLY A 251 -46.03 -21.97 27.62
CA GLY A 251 -46.21 -22.06 29.06
C GLY A 251 -46.59 -23.50 29.42
N GLN A 252 -45.77 -24.13 30.25
CA GLN A 252 -46.13 -24.89 31.47
C GLN A 252 -44.85 -25.44 32.11
#